data_AF-A0A9D6HP75-F1
#
_entry.id   AF-A0A9D6HP75-F1
#
_cell.length_a   1.000
_cell.length_b   1.000
_cell.length_c   1.000
_cell.angle_alpha   90.00
_cell.angle_beta   90.00
_cell.angle_gamma   90.00
#
_symmetry.space_group_name_H-M   'P 1'
#
loop_
_entity.id
_entity.type
_entity.pdbx_description
1 polymer ?
#
loop_
_entity_poly.entity_id
_entity_poly.type
_entity_poly.pdbx_seq_one_letter_code
_entity_poly.pdbx_strand_id
1 'polypeptide(L)'
;GLAPQIATRSFKQAAESGYPETFTAAALLFYPRWLLGQLGVIAAALLVVGLVGAVRRRQGWLLASLLVPFALFELIQNKNLRYTLPLLPPAAVLAGLGFAALPRRGRAVAATALVLAAALQLGATTFAVPRSFTLPLPLLGTPLAAESPPMRTDWRHREILALLARDRGGAAATVSVVPNHNFFSVSNFRYYGLRDGLPLQFTRAWDEHPLGVDYMILKTGDVGPTWTADKPRRIGERLAGDPDFARAFPVIGEFALPDGSTATVRARRLQGGPAAPPADVARAVEAAFRARLDEVAREVEGLEIRIGHDAAILEGRIGRLEIRAASALVGEFKRRDAALLRVRDVRLALEDLVVNPWTARGGGRLDLLGARRVALEQATIGAGDLRAFLHGLKGFRRASVALEPGGVAFTFAQPGPDVAVRIRVTRGDGSRPQLVAERVRLGGVPVPGLLVDWVVRSYDPSPRLARLPIPIAVGRVEIAPDAVRIRPAP
;
A
#
# COMPACT_ATOMS: atom_id res chain seq x y z
N GLY A 1 18.91 2.48 -2.22
CA GLY A 1 19.41 1.22 -2.80
C GLY A 1 18.47 0.06 -2.55
N LEU A 2 18.37 -0.85 -3.52
CA LEU A 2 17.57 -2.10 -3.48
C LEU A 2 17.97 -3.02 -2.31
N ALA A 3 19.26 -3.19 -2.05
CA ALA A 3 19.76 -4.07 -0.99
C ALA A 3 19.23 -3.73 0.42
N PRO A 4 19.32 -2.47 0.92
CA PRO A 4 18.76 -2.14 2.23
C PRO A 4 17.23 -2.14 2.25
N GLN A 5 16.53 -1.92 1.13
CA GLN A 5 15.06 -2.01 1.08
C GLN A 5 14.56 -3.46 1.06
N ILE A 6 15.24 -4.34 0.31
CA ILE A 6 14.98 -5.78 0.31
C ILE A 6 15.17 -6.29 1.73
N ALA A 7 16.32 -6.04 2.34
CA ALA A 7 16.58 -6.44 3.72
C ALA A 7 15.52 -5.87 4.69
N THR A 8 15.37 -4.55 4.78
CA THR A 8 14.51 -3.96 5.83
C THR A 8 13.03 -4.37 5.70
N ARG A 9 12.50 -4.55 4.48
CA ARG A 9 11.11 -4.97 4.28
C ARG A 9 10.92 -6.49 4.39
N SER A 10 11.88 -7.29 3.93
CA SER A 10 11.80 -8.75 4.05
C SER A 10 11.88 -9.19 5.50
N PHE A 11 12.79 -8.58 6.29
CA PHE A 11 13.02 -8.99 7.68
C PHE A 11 11.88 -8.55 8.63
N LYS A 12 11.41 -7.30 8.52
CA LYS A 12 10.37 -6.78 9.42
C LYS A 12 9.01 -7.45 9.20
N GLN A 13 8.59 -7.60 7.95
CA GLN A 13 7.32 -8.25 7.64
C GLN A 13 7.35 -9.76 7.95
N ALA A 14 8.50 -10.42 7.79
CA ALA A 14 8.64 -11.83 8.08
C ALA A 14 8.54 -12.14 9.58
N ALA A 15 9.17 -11.30 10.43
CA ALA A 15 9.07 -11.39 11.88
C ALA A 15 7.62 -11.17 12.37
N GLU A 16 6.94 -10.14 11.84
CA GLU A 16 5.53 -9.85 12.17
C GLU A 16 4.57 -10.97 11.74
N SER A 17 4.92 -11.73 10.70
CA SER A 17 4.11 -12.84 10.18
C SER A 17 4.52 -14.22 10.76
N GLY A 18 5.48 -14.26 11.70
CA GLY A 18 5.92 -15.50 12.35
C GLY A 18 6.67 -16.49 11.45
N TYR A 19 7.29 -16.03 10.36
CA TYR A 19 8.05 -16.92 9.46
C TYR A 19 9.39 -17.35 10.09
N PRO A 20 9.85 -18.58 9.80
CA PRO A 20 11.13 -19.07 10.31
C PRO A 20 12.31 -18.21 9.83
N GLU A 21 13.35 -18.09 10.65
CA GLU A 21 14.58 -17.39 10.26
C GLU A 21 15.23 -18.05 9.04
N THR A 22 15.80 -17.23 8.14
CA THR A 22 16.19 -17.62 6.77
C THR A 22 17.08 -18.87 6.69
N PHE A 23 17.98 -19.06 7.65
CA PHE A 23 18.95 -20.18 7.66
C PHE A 23 18.55 -21.36 8.56
N THR A 24 17.32 -21.39 9.04
CA THR A 24 16.79 -22.55 9.77
C THR A 24 16.42 -23.68 8.80
N ALA A 25 16.47 -24.91 9.28
CA ALA A 25 16.02 -26.07 8.50
C ALA A 25 14.56 -25.93 8.02
N ALA A 26 13.70 -25.30 8.83
CA ALA A 26 12.32 -25.01 8.45
C ALA A 26 12.21 -24.06 7.25
N ALA A 27 13.04 -23.01 7.22
CA ALA A 27 13.06 -22.04 6.13
C ALA A 27 13.64 -22.63 4.84
N LEU A 28 14.76 -23.37 4.93
CA LEU A 28 15.44 -23.97 3.77
C LEU A 28 14.67 -25.15 3.16
N LEU A 29 13.84 -25.84 3.94
CA LEU A 29 12.98 -26.91 3.44
C LEU A 29 11.63 -26.41 2.92
N PHE A 30 11.31 -25.12 3.08
CA PHE A 30 10.01 -24.58 2.70
C PHE A 30 9.75 -24.73 1.19
N TYR A 31 10.60 -24.18 0.33
CA TYR A 31 10.38 -24.25 -1.11
C TYR A 31 10.59 -25.66 -1.70
N PRO A 32 11.61 -26.45 -1.30
CA PRO A 32 11.74 -27.84 -1.76
C PRO A 32 10.49 -28.69 -1.48
N ARG A 33 9.91 -28.57 -0.27
CA ARG A 33 8.70 -29.33 0.11
C ARG A 33 7.50 -28.91 -0.73
N TRP A 34 7.30 -27.61 -0.92
CA TRP A 34 6.16 -27.10 -1.67
C TRP A 34 6.30 -27.21 -3.19
N LEU A 35 7.52 -27.32 -3.73
CA LEU A 35 7.76 -27.56 -5.15
C LEU A 35 7.09 -28.87 -5.61
N LEU A 36 7.03 -29.88 -4.75
CA LEU A 36 6.30 -31.13 -5.00
C LEU A 36 4.80 -30.90 -5.17
N GLY A 37 4.20 -30.07 -4.31
CA GLY A 37 2.79 -29.70 -4.40
C GLY A 37 2.47 -28.77 -5.58
N GLN A 38 3.44 -27.96 -6.02
CA GLN A 38 3.26 -27.05 -7.17
C GLN A 38 3.45 -27.73 -8.52
N LEU A 39 4.45 -28.61 -8.65
CA LEU A 39 4.81 -29.28 -9.90
C LEU A 39 4.15 -30.66 -10.05
N GLY A 40 3.82 -31.31 -8.92
CA GLY A 40 3.39 -32.70 -8.86
C GLY A 40 4.57 -33.66 -8.67
N VAL A 41 4.38 -34.73 -7.91
CA VAL A 41 5.47 -35.66 -7.52
C VAL A 41 6.14 -36.34 -8.71
N ILE A 42 5.35 -36.76 -9.71
CA ILE A 42 5.89 -37.42 -10.90
C ILE A 42 6.73 -36.44 -11.73
N ALA A 43 6.25 -35.22 -11.92
CA ALA A 43 6.99 -34.18 -12.64
C ALA A 43 8.24 -33.73 -11.86
N ALA A 44 8.19 -33.70 -10.53
CA ALA A 44 9.35 -33.43 -9.70
C ALA A 44 10.42 -34.55 -9.77
N ALA A 45 10.00 -35.82 -9.83
CA ALA A 45 10.93 -36.92 -10.07
C ALA A 45 11.61 -36.79 -11.45
N LEU A 46 10.82 -36.47 -12.49
CA LEU A 46 11.34 -36.20 -13.83
C LEU A 46 12.26 -34.96 -13.87
N LEU A 47 11.96 -33.93 -13.07
CA LEU A 47 12.83 -32.76 -12.90
C LEU A 47 14.22 -33.18 -12.38
N VAL A 48 14.30 -34.07 -11.39
CA VAL A 48 15.58 -34.59 -10.89
C VAL A 48 16.36 -35.31 -11.99
N VAL A 49 15.70 -36.16 -12.78
CA VAL A 49 16.32 -36.82 -13.94
C VAL A 49 16.79 -35.79 -14.98
N GLY A 50 15.97 -34.78 -15.22
CA GLY A 50 16.26 -33.66 -16.11
C GLY A 50 17.48 -32.83 -15.69
N LEU A 51 17.61 -32.55 -14.39
CA LEU A 51 18.76 -31.86 -13.81
C LEU A 51 20.05 -32.66 -14.04
N VAL A 52 20.04 -33.96 -13.77
CA VAL A 52 21.20 -34.84 -14.03
C VAL A 52 21.54 -34.86 -15.53
N GLY A 53 20.52 -34.94 -16.39
CA GLY A 53 20.68 -34.88 -17.84
C GLY A 53 21.29 -33.55 -18.32
N ALA A 54 20.80 -32.43 -17.80
CA ALA A 54 21.28 -31.08 -18.13
C ALA A 54 22.73 -30.86 -17.65
N VAL A 55 23.11 -31.37 -16.48
CA VAL A 55 24.50 -31.35 -15.99
C VAL A 55 25.41 -32.15 -16.92
N ARG A 56 25.03 -33.40 -17.26
CA ARG A 56 25.81 -34.25 -18.16
C ARG A 56 25.98 -33.64 -19.56
N ARG A 57 24.95 -32.95 -20.05
CA ARG A 57 24.94 -32.26 -21.35
C ARG A 57 25.50 -30.84 -21.29
N ARG A 58 26.05 -30.41 -20.13
CA ARG A 58 26.63 -29.08 -19.91
C ARG A 58 25.70 -27.91 -20.28
N GLN A 59 24.39 -28.05 -20.03
CA GLN A 59 23.38 -27.02 -20.30
C GLN A 59 23.36 -25.97 -19.16
N GLY A 60 24.48 -25.26 -18.99
CA GLY A 60 24.69 -24.32 -17.87
C GLY A 60 23.61 -23.23 -17.76
N TRP A 61 23.17 -22.67 -18.90
CA TRP A 61 22.12 -21.64 -18.91
C TRP A 61 20.77 -22.15 -18.41
N LEU A 62 20.38 -23.37 -18.80
CA LEU A 62 19.13 -23.97 -18.34
C LEU A 62 19.18 -24.26 -16.83
N LEU A 63 20.30 -24.80 -16.35
CA LEU A 63 20.53 -25.01 -14.91
C LEU A 63 20.48 -23.70 -14.13
N ALA A 64 21.17 -22.66 -14.62
CA ALA A 64 21.19 -21.35 -14.00
C ALA A 64 19.79 -20.72 -13.94
N SER A 65 18.95 -20.92 -14.97
CA SER A 65 17.59 -20.37 -15.03
C SER A 65 16.67 -20.87 -13.92
N LEU A 66 16.92 -22.07 -13.37
CA LEU A 66 16.18 -22.61 -12.23
C LEU A 66 16.92 -22.37 -10.91
N LEU A 67 18.20 -22.73 -10.84
CA LEU A 67 18.95 -22.78 -9.59
C LEU A 67 19.28 -21.38 -9.03
N VAL A 68 19.61 -20.41 -9.89
CA VAL A 68 19.94 -19.06 -9.41
C VAL A 68 18.72 -18.37 -8.81
N PRO A 69 17.54 -18.30 -9.47
CA PRO A 69 16.37 -17.70 -8.84
C PRO A 69 15.88 -18.51 -7.63
N PHE A 70 15.97 -19.85 -7.66
CA PHE A 70 15.63 -20.68 -6.49
C PHE A 70 16.49 -20.32 -5.27
N ALA A 71 17.81 -20.23 -5.44
CA ALA A 71 18.72 -19.82 -4.37
C ALA A 71 18.43 -18.41 -3.87
N LEU A 72 18.14 -17.46 -4.76
CA LEU A 72 17.78 -16.09 -4.38
C LEU A 72 16.46 -16.04 -3.58
N PHE A 73 15.45 -16.83 -3.97
CA PHE A 73 14.19 -16.90 -3.24
C PHE A 73 14.34 -17.59 -1.88
N GLU A 74 15.25 -18.56 -1.75
CA GLU A 74 15.57 -19.15 -0.45
C GLU A 74 16.12 -18.14 0.56
N LEU A 75 16.79 -17.09 0.09
CA LEU A 75 17.28 -16.00 0.96
C LEU A 75 16.17 -15.06 1.46
N ILE A 76 14.95 -15.17 0.93
CA ILE A 76 13.81 -14.37 1.37
C ILE A 76 13.20 -14.98 2.64
N GLN A 77 13.20 -14.22 3.74
CA GLN A 77 12.62 -14.66 5.01
C GLN A 77 11.09 -14.77 4.98
N ASN A 78 10.40 -13.89 4.24
CA ASN A 78 8.95 -13.95 4.07
C ASN A 78 8.58 -15.08 3.11
N LYS A 79 8.60 -16.33 3.58
CA LYS A 79 8.35 -17.52 2.77
C LYS A 79 6.94 -17.51 2.21
N ASN A 80 6.83 -17.44 0.88
CA ASN A 80 5.55 -17.44 0.18
C ASN A 80 5.62 -18.18 -1.16
N LEU A 81 4.62 -19.02 -1.43
CA LEU A 81 4.51 -19.84 -2.64
C LEU A 81 4.47 -19.03 -3.94
N ARG A 82 4.05 -17.77 -3.89
CA ARG A 82 4.04 -16.90 -5.08
C ARG A 82 5.43 -16.64 -5.65
N TYR A 83 6.47 -16.73 -4.82
CA TYR A 83 7.84 -16.46 -5.26
C TYR A 83 8.42 -17.59 -6.10
N THR A 84 7.90 -18.81 -5.99
CA THR A 84 8.35 -19.94 -6.82
C THR A 84 7.59 -20.09 -8.13
N LEU A 85 6.52 -19.31 -8.36
CA LEU A 85 5.78 -19.33 -9.63
C LEU A 85 6.67 -19.12 -10.88
N PRO A 86 7.64 -18.18 -10.88
CA PRO A 86 8.56 -18.02 -12.00
C PRO A 86 9.51 -19.20 -12.23
N LEU A 87 9.65 -20.11 -11.26
CA LEU A 87 10.50 -21.31 -11.38
C LEU A 87 9.78 -22.45 -12.10
N LEU A 88 8.45 -22.43 -12.18
CA LEU A 88 7.67 -23.52 -12.75
C LEU A 88 7.96 -23.73 -14.24
N PRO A 89 8.10 -22.69 -15.10
CA PRO A 89 8.46 -22.90 -16.50
C PRO A 89 9.81 -23.60 -16.71
N PRO A 90 10.96 -23.13 -16.17
CA PRO A 90 12.23 -23.83 -16.35
C PRO A 90 12.22 -25.22 -15.69
N ALA A 91 11.53 -25.39 -14.56
CA ALA A 91 11.34 -26.71 -13.95
C ALA A 91 10.57 -27.68 -14.87
N ALA A 92 9.52 -27.21 -15.55
CA ALA A 92 8.76 -28.02 -16.51
C ALA A 92 9.62 -28.42 -17.73
N VAL A 93 10.45 -27.51 -18.25
CA VAL A 93 11.38 -27.82 -19.35
C VAL A 93 12.39 -28.89 -18.93
N LEU A 94 12.99 -28.76 -17.74
CA LEU A 94 13.90 -29.76 -17.19
C LEU A 94 13.19 -31.10 -16.96
N ALA A 95 11.97 -31.10 -16.43
CA ALA A 95 11.16 -32.32 -16.32
C ALA A 95 10.91 -32.97 -17.69
N GLY A 96 10.67 -32.17 -18.74
CA GLY A 96 10.57 -32.63 -20.12
C GLY A 96 11.85 -33.29 -20.64
N LEU A 97 13.03 -32.76 -20.29
CA LEU A 97 14.33 -33.40 -20.58
C LEU A 97 14.47 -34.74 -19.86
N GLY A 98 14.04 -34.82 -18.60
CA GLY A 98 14.01 -36.06 -17.82
C GLY A 98 13.09 -37.10 -18.45
N PHE A 99 11.91 -36.69 -18.90
CA PHE A 99 10.97 -37.53 -19.63
C PHE A 99 11.56 -38.05 -20.95
N ALA A 100 12.22 -37.18 -21.72
CA ALA A 100 12.86 -37.54 -22.99
C ALA A 100 14.03 -38.54 -22.81
N ALA A 101 14.66 -38.56 -21.64
CA ALA A 101 15.73 -39.51 -21.32
C ALA A 101 15.22 -40.93 -21.03
N LEU A 102 13.92 -41.14 -20.87
CA LEU A 102 13.35 -42.46 -20.61
C LEU A 102 13.25 -43.33 -21.87
N PRO A 103 13.41 -44.67 -21.75
CA PRO A 103 13.16 -45.59 -22.85
C PRO A 103 11.69 -45.55 -23.28
N ARG A 104 11.37 -46.00 -24.50
CA ARG A 104 10.02 -45.88 -25.09
C ARG A 104 8.90 -46.41 -24.18
N ARG A 105 9.11 -47.58 -23.55
CA ARG A 105 8.17 -48.14 -22.57
C ARG A 105 8.07 -47.28 -21.30
N GLY A 106 9.20 -46.80 -20.79
CA GLY A 106 9.24 -45.89 -19.64
C GLY A 106 8.53 -44.56 -19.90
N ARG A 107 8.64 -44.02 -21.12
CA ARG A 107 7.89 -42.82 -21.55
C ARG A 107 6.38 -43.05 -21.55
N ALA A 108 5.92 -44.19 -22.05
CA ALA A 108 4.49 -44.53 -22.04
C ALA A 108 3.96 -44.60 -20.60
N VAL A 109 4.67 -45.31 -19.71
CA VAL A 109 4.30 -45.42 -18.28
C VAL A 109 4.31 -44.05 -17.61
N ALA A 110 5.38 -43.26 -17.80
CA ALA A 110 5.51 -41.94 -17.21
C ALA A 110 4.44 -40.96 -17.73
N ALA A 111 4.07 -41.04 -19.01
CA ALA A 111 3.01 -40.22 -19.60
C ALA A 111 1.65 -40.55 -18.99
N THR A 112 1.30 -41.83 -18.91
CA THR A 112 0.07 -42.28 -18.26
C THR A 112 0.05 -41.86 -16.79
N ALA A 113 1.16 -42.04 -16.06
CA ALA A 113 1.27 -41.62 -14.67
C ALA A 113 1.12 -40.10 -14.50
N LEU A 114 1.71 -39.30 -15.39
CA LEU A 114 1.56 -37.83 -15.38
C LEU A 114 0.12 -37.41 -15.62
N VAL A 115 -0.57 -37.99 -16.61
CA VAL A 115 -1.97 -37.66 -16.90
C VAL A 115 -2.88 -38.03 -15.72
N LEU A 116 -2.70 -39.23 -15.16
CA LEU A 116 -3.47 -39.66 -13.99
C LEU A 116 -3.19 -38.80 -12.75
N ALA A 117 -1.91 -38.48 -12.48
CA ALA A 117 -1.53 -37.63 -11.36
C ALA A 117 -2.04 -36.19 -11.54
N ALA A 118 -2.00 -35.65 -12.75
CA ALA A 118 -2.53 -34.32 -13.05
C ALA A 118 -4.06 -34.27 -12.90
N ALA A 119 -4.78 -35.29 -13.41
CA ALA A 119 -6.22 -35.41 -13.23
C ALA A 119 -6.60 -35.52 -11.74
N LEU A 120 -5.85 -36.32 -10.98
CA LEU A 120 -6.04 -36.47 -9.53
C LEU A 120 -5.77 -35.17 -8.78
N GLN A 121 -4.66 -34.48 -9.08
CA GLN A 121 -4.29 -33.23 -8.41
C GLN A 121 -5.26 -32.11 -8.76
N LEU A 122 -5.71 -32.01 -10.02
CA LEU A 122 -6.74 -31.07 -10.44
C LEU A 122 -8.08 -31.37 -9.79
N GLY A 123 -8.48 -32.65 -9.72
CA GLY A 123 -9.69 -33.11 -9.05
C GLY A 123 -9.68 -32.80 -7.55
N ALA A 124 -8.57 -33.09 -6.87
CA ALA A 124 -8.39 -32.80 -5.45
C ALA A 124 -8.40 -31.29 -5.19
N THR A 125 -7.67 -30.50 -5.97
CA THR A 125 -7.61 -29.04 -5.83
C THR A 125 -8.97 -28.39 -6.08
N THR A 126 -9.63 -28.76 -7.18
CA THR A 126 -10.83 -28.06 -7.69
C THR A 126 -12.12 -28.59 -7.08
N PHE A 127 -12.20 -29.87 -6.75
CA PHE A 127 -13.44 -30.50 -6.30
C PHE A 127 -13.31 -31.18 -4.93
N ALA A 128 -12.12 -31.17 -4.33
CA ALA A 128 -11.81 -31.98 -3.15
C ALA A 128 -12.08 -33.47 -3.40
N VAL A 129 -11.78 -33.96 -4.62
CA VAL A 129 -11.94 -35.38 -4.99
C VAL A 129 -10.61 -35.92 -5.57
N PRO A 130 -9.91 -36.82 -4.86
CA PRO A 130 -10.19 -37.31 -3.51
C PRO A 130 -9.91 -36.24 -2.44
N ARG A 131 -10.60 -36.34 -1.28
CA ARG A 131 -10.34 -35.48 -0.12
C ARG A 131 -9.03 -35.88 0.56
N SER A 132 -8.28 -34.87 0.99
CA SER A 132 -7.15 -34.94 1.91
C SER A 132 -6.15 -36.04 1.56
N PHE A 133 -5.70 -36.04 0.30
CA PHE A 133 -4.68 -36.96 -0.17
C PHE A 133 -3.29 -36.49 0.29
N THR A 134 -2.84 -37.00 1.43
CA THR A 134 -1.45 -36.91 1.88
C THR A 134 -0.71 -38.19 1.47
N LEU A 135 0.48 -38.07 0.89
CA LEU A 135 1.34 -39.24 0.68
C LEU A 135 1.75 -39.74 2.08
N PRO A 136 1.67 -41.05 2.35
CA PRO A 136 2.14 -41.64 3.61
C PRO A 136 3.67 -41.73 3.64
N LEU A 137 4.37 -40.69 3.19
CA LEU A 137 5.82 -40.56 3.33
C LEU A 137 6.12 -39.81 4.64
N PRO A 138 6.65 -40.50 5.67
CA PRO A 138 6.82 -39.94 7.01
C PRO A 138 7.79 -38.73 7.09
N LEU A 139 8.53 -38.42 6.02
CA LEU A 139 9.42 -37.25 5.97
C LEU A 139 8.79 -35.96 5.40
N LEU A 140 7.63 -36.05 4.73
CA LEU A 140 7.16 -34.97 3.85
C LEU A 140 5.94 -34.22 4.35
N GLY A 141 5.03 -34.83 5.13
CA GLY A 141 3.92 -34.17 5.84
C GLY A 141 3.10 -33.13 5.06
N THR A 142 3.21 -33.12 3.73
CA THR A 142 2.73 -32.04 2.86
C THR A 142 1.57 -32.57 2.03
N PRO A 143 0.46 -31.82 1.96
CA PRO A 143 -0.66 -32.20 1.11
C PRO A 143 -0.23 -32.13 -0.36
N LEU A 144 -0.59 -33.15 -1.15
CA LEU A 144 -0.28 -33.20 -2.59
C LEU A 144 -1.06 -32.18 -3.42
N ALA A 145 -2.20 -31.77 -2.89
CA ALA A 145 -3.06 -30.76 -3.46
C ALA A 145 -3.54 -29.84 -2.34
N ALA A 146 -3.48 -28.54 -2.58
CA ALA A 146 -4.16 -27.57 -1.71
C ALA A 146 -5.62 -27.52 -2.15
N GLU A 147 -6.50 -28.16 -1.40
CA GLU A 147 -7.93 -28.17 -1.70
C GLU A 147 -8.50 -26.74 -1.64
N SER A 148 -9.18 -26.34 -2.71
CA SER A 148 -9.92 -25.08 -2.77
C SER A 148 -11.22 -25.28 -3.57
N PRO A 149 -12.10 -26.20 -3.14
CA PRO A 149 -13.33 -26.48 -3.85
C PRO A 149 -14.28 -25.27 -3.87
N PRO A 150 -15.14 -25.13 -4.89
CA PRO A 150 -16.20 -24.13 -4.90
C PRO A 150 -17.04 -24.20 -3.61
N MET A 151 -17.04 -23.09 -2.87
CA MET A 151 -17.85 -22.97 -1.67
C MET A 151 -19.21 -22.41 -2.05
N ARG A 152 -20.29 -23.04 -1.54
CA ARG A 152 -21.66 -22.53 -1.66
C ARG A 152 -21.99 -21.47 -0.60
N THR A 153 -21.07 -21.26 0.33
CA THR A 153 -21.26 -20.38 1.47
C THR A 153 -21.39 -18.93 1.01
N ASP A 154 -22.53 -18.32 1.31
CA ASP A 154 -22.82 -16.95 0.90
C ASP A 154 -22.31 -15.95 1.94
N TRP A 155 -21.22 -15.28 1.60
CA TRP A 155 -20.64 -14.19 2.39
C TRP A 155 -21.33 -12.82 2.15
N ARG A 156 -22.51 -12.84 1.51
CA ARG A 156 -23.42 -11.69 1.32
C ARG A 156 -22.82 -10.53 0.49
N HIS A 157 -21.73 -10.78 -0.25
CA HIS A 157 -21.06 -9.77 -1.06
C HIS A 157 -22.00 -9.08 -2.05
N ARG A 158 -22.80 -9.86 -2.79
CA ARG A 158 -23.71 -9.32 -3.81
C ARG A 158 -24.80 -8.44 -3.20
N GLU A 159 -25.30 -8.82 -2.04
CA GLU A 159 -26.36 -8.07 -1.34
C GLU A 159 -25.83 -6.77 -0.77
N ILE A 160 -24.64 -6.80 -0.17
CA ILE A 160 -23.94 -5.60 0.28
C ILE A 160 -23.68 -4.66 -0.91
N LEU A 161 -23.20 -5.18 -2.04
CA LEU A 161 -22.99 -4.37 -3.25
C LEU A 161 -24.29 -3.80 -3.81
N ALA A 162 -25.39 -4.58 -3.82
CA ALA A 162 -26.70 -4.11 -4.24
C ALA A 162 -27.27 -3.04 -3.29
N LEU A 163 -27.04 -3.17 -1.98
CA LEU A 163 -27.38 -2.13 -1.00
C LEU A 163 -26.63 -0.83 -1.32
N LEU A 164 -25.32 -0.90 -1.52
CA LEU A 164 -24.48 0.25 -1.85
C LEU A 164 -24.90 0.92 -3.16
N ALA A 165 -25.15 0.12 -4.21
CA ALA A 165 -25.57 0.63 -5.52
C ALA A 165 -26.94 1.33 -5.45
N ARG A 166 -27.89 0.76 -4.71
CA ARG A 166 -29.23 1.36 -4.49
C ARG A 166 -29.12 2.65 -3.68
N ASP A 167 -28.43 2.61 -2.55
CA ASP A 167 -28.28 3.75 -1.65
C ASP A 167 -27.58 4.94 -2.34
N ARG A 168 -26.62 4.66 -3.23
CA ARG A 168 -25.89 5.70 -3.96
C ARG A 168 -26.58 6.17 -5.24
N GLY A 169 -27.64 5.51 -5.69
CA GLY A 169 -28.33 5.83 -6.94
C GLY A 169 -27.43 5.75 -8.17
N GLY A 170 -26.46 4.84 -8.19
CA GLY A 170 -25.51 4.67 -9.31
C GLY A 170 -24.38 5.69 -9.40
N ALA A 171 -24.27 6.66 -8.47
CA ALA A 171 -23.15 7.58 -8.45
C ALA A 171 -21.84 6.91 -7.98
N ALA A 172 -20.70 7.48 -8.37
CA ALA A 172 -19.41 6.99 -7.91
C ALA A 172 -19.27 7.16 -6.38
N ALA A 173 -18.60 6.21 -5.73
CA ALA A 173 -18.35 6.21 -4.30
C ALA A 173 -17.11 5.41 -3.91
N THR A 174 -16.45 5.83 -2.83
CA THR A 174 -15.36 5.09 -2.22
C THR A 174 -15.85 4.27 -1.03
N VAL A 175 -15.58 2.96 -1.07
CA VAL A 175 -15.98 1.99 -0.05
C VAL A 175 -14.74 1.46 0.65
N SER A 176 -14.60 1.76 1.94
CA SER A 176 -13.57 1.15 2.77
C SER A 176 -14.04 -0.20 3.30
N VAL A 177 -13.42 -1.28 2.81
CA VAL A 177 -13.59 -2.61 3.39
C VAL A 177 -12.57 -2.74 4.52
N VAL A 178 -13.08 -2.64 5.75
CA VAL A 178 -12.26 -2.63 6.96
C VAL A 178 -11.62 -4.00 7.24
N PRO A 179 -12.33 -5.14 7.22
CA PRO A 179 -11.73 -6.43 7.52
C PRO A 179 -10.76 -6.91 6.42
N ASN A 180 -9.81 -7.75 6.84
CA ASN A 180 -8.86 -8.45 5.99
C ASN A 180 -8.98 -9.96 6.19
N HIS A 181 -10.20 -10.48 6.12
CA HIS A 181 -10.51 -11.89 6.27
C HIS A 181 -10.51 -12.61 4.91
N ASN A 182 -10.08 -13.88 4.85
CA ASN A 182 -9.85 -14.62 3.60
C ASN A 182 -11.06 -14.64 2.64
N PHE A 183 -12.27 -14.68 3.20
CA PHE A 183 -13.52 -14.69 2.44
C PHE A 183 -14.29 -13.36 2.51
N PHE A 184 -13.77 -12.36 3.23
CA PHE A 184 -14.45 -11.09 3.43
C PHE A 184 -13.41 -9.97 3.54
N SER A 185 -12.84 -9.61 2.39
CA SER A 185 -11.78 -8.61 2.25
C SER A 185 -12.03 -7.66 1.09
N VAL A 186 -11.25 -6.57 1.04
CA VAL A 186 -11.25 -5.61 -0.08
C VAL A 186 -11.10 -6.29 -1.45
N SER A 187 -10.35 -7.39 -1.53
CA SER A 187 -10.09 -8.10 -2.79
C SER A 187 -11.36 -8.77 -3.32
N ASN A 188 -12.18 -9.35 -2.43
CA ASN A 188 -13.44 -10.00 -2.80
C ASN A 188 -14.44 -8.96 -3.33
N PHE A 189 -14.62 -7.85 -2.61
CA PHE A 189 -15.53 -6.77 -3.03
C PHE A 189 -15.07 -6.09 -4.31
N ARG A 190 -13.75 -5.87 -4.48
CA ARG A 190 -13.20 -5.29 -5.71
C ARG A 190 -13.45 -6.20 -6.91
N TYR A 191 -13.26 -7.51 -6.75
CA TYR A 191 -13.54 -8.48 -7.82
C TYR A 191 -15.01 -8.41 -8.26
N TYR A 192 -15.95 -8.49 -7.31
CA TYR A 192 -17.38 -8.46 -7.63
C TYR A 192 -17.83 -7.10 -8.16
N GLY A 193 -17.35 -5.99 -7.59
CA GLY A 193 -17.65 -4.64 -8.07
C GLY A 193 -17.17 -4.41 -9.50
N LEU A 194 -15.96 -4.89 -9.85
CA LEU A 194 -15.44 -4.81 -11.22
C LEU A 194 -16.23 -5.70 -12.18
N ARG A 195 -16.47 -6.96 -11.78
CA ARG A 195 -17.23 -7.93 -12.58
C ARG A 195 -18.63 -7.42 -12.92
N ASP A 196 -19.27 -6.76 -11.95
CA ASP A 196 -20.65 -6.27 -12.06
C ASP A 196 -20.72 -4.81 -12.57
N GLY A 197 -19.58 -4.21 -12.97
CA GLY A 197 -19.52 -2.88 -13.58
C GLY A 197 -19.92 -1.72 -12.67
N LEU A 198 -19.81 -1.88 -11.35
CA LEU A 198 -20.24 -0.88 -10.38
C LEU A 198 -19.22 0.28 -10.28
N PRO A 199 -19.65 1.55 -10.22
CA PRO A 199 -18.76 2.71 -10.09
C PRO A 199 -18.26 2.89 -8.64
N LEU A 200 -17.82 1.79 -8.01
CA LEU A 200 -17.39 1.75 -6.61
C LEU A 200 -15.87 1.54 -6.53
N GLN A 201 -15.18 2.43 -5.81
CA GLN A 201 -13.76 2.31 -5.54
C GLN A 201 -13.54 1.66 -4.17
N PHE A 202 -12.95 0.47 -4.14
CA PHE A 202 -12.71 -0.26 -2.89
C PHE A 202 -11.31 0.00 -2.33
N THR A 203 -11.26 0.51 -1.09
CA THR A 203 -10.03 0.72 -0.31
C THR A 203 -10.00 -0.19 0.91
N ARG A 204 -8.81 -0.36 1.49
CA ARG A 204 -8.64 -1.04 2.78
C ARG A 204 -9.00 -0.09 3.92
N ALA A 205 -9.04 -0.62 5.14
CA ALA A 205 -9.07 0.14 6.38
C ALA A 205 -8.10 1.35 6.35
N TRP A 206 -8.61 2.52 6.75
CA TRP A 206 -7.83 3.75 6.87
C TRP A 206 -6.94 3.77 8.12
N ASP A 207 -5.99 4.69 8.16
CA ASP A 207 -5.08 4.84 9.30
C ASP A 207 -5.74 5.64 10.43
N GLU A 208 -5.72 6.97 10.37
CA GLU A 208 -6.30 7.84 11.39
C GLU A 208 -7.69 8.36 11.00
N HIS A 209 -7.82 8.85 9.77
CA HIS A 209 -9.02 9.53 9.26
C HIS A 209 -9.62 8.80 8.07
N PRO A 210 -10.96 8.69 7.97
CA PRO A 210 -11.65 8.05 6.84
C PRO A 210 -11.73 9.02 5.64
N LEU A 211 -10.57 9.53 5.20
CA LEU A 211 -10.47 10.51 4.11
C LEU A 211 -11.02 9.94 2.79
N GLY A 212 -12.01 10.63 2.23
CA GLY A 212 -12.65 10.26 0.98
C GLY A 212 -13.57 9.04 1.08
N VAL A 213 -13.79 8.48 2.27
CA VAL A 213 -14.62 7.27 2.45
C VAL A 213 -16.10 7.66 2.51
N ASP A 214 -16.88 7.16 1.56
CA ASP A 214 -18.34 7.31 1.53
C ASP A 214 -19.04 6.20 2.29
N TYR A 215 -18.49 4.98 2.24
CA TYR A 215 -19.06 3.80 2.87
C TYR A 215 -18.01 2.97 3.59
N MET A 216 -18.41 2.33 4.68
CA MET A 216 -17.58 1.42 5.45
C MET A 216 -18.27 0.05 5.51
N ILE A 217 -17.52 -1.00 5.21
CA ILE A 217 -17.96 -2.38 5.44
C ILE A 217 -17.12 -2.93 6.60
N LEU A 218 -17.80 -3.31 7.68
CA LEU A 218 -17.21 -3.88 8.88
C LEU A 218 -17.67 -5.31 9.09
N LYS A 219 -16.96 -6.04 9.93
CA LYS A 219 -17.24 -7.42 10.31
C LYS A 219 -16.92 -7.61 11.79
N THR A 220 -17.75 -8.33 12.54
CA THR A 220 -17.46 -8.75 13.92
C THR A 220 -16.68 -10.07 13.96
N GLY A 221 -16.19 -10.47 15.14
CA GLY A 221 -15.43 -11.72 15.29
C GLY A 221 -14.07 -11.67 14.60
N ASP A 222 -13.75 -12.68 13.80
CA ASP A 222 -12.47 -12.72 13.07
C ASP A 222 -12.43 -11.69 11.92
N VAL A 223 -11.62 -10.65 12.10
CA VAL A 223 -11.42 -9.58 11.12
C VAL A 223 -10.19 -9.79 10.23
N GLY A 224 -9.52 -10.94 10.36
CA GLY A 224 -8.33 -11.31 9.63
C GLY A 224 -7.14 -11.66 10.53
N PRO A 225 -5.98 -11.97 9.92
CA PRO A 225 -4.79 -12.38 10.64
C PRO A 225 -4.32 -11.35 11.67
N THR A 226 -3.75 -11.81 12.78
CA THR A 226 -3.35 -10.99 13.93
C THR A 226 -2.49 -9.78 13.54
N TRP A 227 -1.51 -9.93 12.65
CA TRP A 227 -0.64 -8.85 12.16
C TRP A 227 -1.34 -7.81 11.28
N THR A 228 -2.60 -8.02 10.91
CA THR A 228 -3.44 -7.03 10.20
C THR A 228 -4.70 -6.62 10.94
N ALA A 229 -5.04 -7.32 12.04
CA ALA A 229 -6.32 -7.19 12.73
C ALA A 229 -6.43 -5.95 13.63
N ASP A 230 -5.31 -5.40 14.10
CA ASP A 230 -5.31 -4.25 15.03
C ASP A 230 -5.99 -3.01 14.45
N LYS A 231 -5.76 -2.74 13.15
CA LYS A 231 -6.37 -1.59 12.47
C LYS A 231 -7.90 -1.76 12.33
N PRO A 232 -8.42 -2.89 11.81
CA PRO A 232 -9.85 -3.19 11.84
C PRO A 232 -10.48 -3.10 13.24
N ARG A 233 -9.82 -3.65 14.27
CA ARG A 233 -10.31 -3.60 15.66
C ARG A 233 -10.43 -2.17 16.17
N ARG A 234 -9.38 -1.35 16.02
CA ARG A 234 -9.39 0.07 16.41
C ARG A 234 -10.53 0.86 15.76
N ILE A 235 -10.80 0.59 14.48
CA ILE A 235 -11.92 1.22 13.77
C ILE A 235 -13.27 0.78 14.36
N GLY A 236 -13.44 -0.51 14.62
CA GLY A 236 -14.64 -1.05 15.26
C GLY A 236 -14.86 -0.47 16.66
N GLU A 237 -13.82 -0.44 17.49
CA GLU A 237 -13.84 0.15 18.85
C GLU A 237 -14.20 1.63 18.82
N ARG A 238 -13.62 2.41 17.89
CA ARG A 238 -13.97 3.83 17.72
C ARG A 238 -15.44 3.99 17.35
N LEU A 239 -15.95 3.18 16.43
CA LEU A 239 -17.35 3.22 15.99
C LEU A 239 -18.34 2.78 17.08
N ALA A 240 -17.89 2.07 18.10
CA ALA A 240 -18.68 1.67 19.27
C ALA A 240 -18.58 2.69 20.42
N GLY A 241 -17.39 3.24 20.66
CA GLY A 241 -17.11 4.15 21.78
C GLY A 241 -17.33 5.64 21.49
N ASP A 242 -17.52 6.03 20.22
CA ASP A 242 -17.68 7.43 19.81
C ASP A 242 -19.03 7.64 19.09
N PRO A 243 -20.06 8.12 19.81
CA PRO A 243 -21.39 8.35 19.24
C PRO A 243 -21.40 9.41 18.12
N ASP A 244 -20.55 10.43 18.20
CA ASP A 244 -20.48 11.50 17.20
C ASP A 244 -19.85 11.00 15.90
N PHE A 245 -18.88 10.09 16.00
CA PHE A 245 -18.33 9.40 14.84
C PHE A 245 -19.31 8.38 14.24
N ALA A 246 -19.99 7.61 15.08
CA ALA A 246 -21.03 6.67 14.66
C ALA A 246 -22.20 7.38 13.98
N ARG A 247 -22.58 8.57 14.46
CA ARG A 247 -23.63 9.41 13.86
C ARG A 247 -23.28 9.90 12.45
N ALA A 248 -22.00 10.17 12.18
CA ALA A 248 -21.56 10.52 10.83
C ALA A 248 -21.55 9.32 9.86
N PHE A 249 -21.55 8.10 10.39
CA PHE A 249 -21.56 6.86 9.62
C PHE A 249 -22.63 5.89 10.16
N PRO A 250 -23.93 6.23 10.03
CA PRO A 250 -25.00 5.36 10.48
C PRO A 250 -24.98 4.02 9.73
N VAL A 251 -25.46 2.98 10.40
CA VAL A 251 -25.68 1.67 9.80
C VAL A 251 -26.85 1.76 8.82
N ILE A 252 -26.62 1.32 7.58
CA ILE A 252 -27.63 1.23 6.52
C ILE A 252 -27.97 -0.22 6.15
N GLY A 253 -27.25 -1.18 6.71
CA GLY A 253 -27.54 -2.60 6.54
C GLY A 253 -26.68 -3.48 7.43
N GLU A 254 -27.25 -4.59 7.87
CA GLU A 254 -26.59 -5.62 8.67
C GLU A 254 -26.86 -6.98 8.04
N PHE A 255 -25.83 -7.83 8.03
CA PHE A 255 -25.86 -9.12 7.35
C PHE A 255 -25.22 -10.16 8.24
N ALA A 256 -25.96 -11.22 8.58
CA ALA A 256 -25.38 -12.40 9.22
C ALA A 256 -24.42 -13.09 8.23
N LEU A 257 -23.22 -13.43 8.71
CA LEU A 257 -22.18 -14.10 7.92
C LEU A 257 -22.09 -15.58 8.29
N PRO A 258 -21.57 -16.43 7.38
CA PRO A 258 -21.53 -17.88 7.60
C PRO A 258 -20.68 -18.37 8.77
N ASP A 259 -19.77 -17.54 9.27
CA ASP A 259 -18.92 -17.85 10.42
C ASP A 259 -19.55 -17.41 11.76
N GLY A 260 -20.84 -17.07 11.77
CA GLY A 260 -21.57 -16.61 12.95
C GLY A 260 -21.31 -15.14 13.29
N SER A 261 -20.47 -14.44 12.54
CA SER A 261 -20.26 -13.01 12.70
C SER A 261 -21.30 -12.18 11.94
N THR A 262 -21.27 -10.87 12.15
CA THR A 262 -22.16 -9.91 11.49
C THR A 262 -21.33 -8.92 10.68
N ALA A 263 -21.69 -8.74 9.41
CA ALA A 263 -21.23 -7.62 8.61
C ALA A 263 -22.15 -6.42 8.81
N THR A 264 -21.58 -5.22 8.98
CA THR A 264 -22.33 -3.98 8.99
C THR A 264 -21.85 -3.07 7.86
N VAL A 265 -22.80 -2.45 7.17
CA VAL A 265 -22.56 -1.47 6.12
C VAL A 265 -22.97 -0.12 6.69
N ARG A 266 -22.02 0.81 6.72
CA ARG A 266 -22.23 2.17 7.21
C ARG A 266 -22.01 3.17 6.10
N ALA A 267 -22.83 4.21 6.05
CA ALA A 267 -22.78 5.22 5.00
C ALA A 267 -22.55 6.60 5.61
N ARG A 268 -21.71 7.41 4.98
CA ARG A 268 -21.47 8.78 5.42
C ARG A 268 -22.74 9.61 5.29
N ARG A 269 -23.22 10.17 6.41
CA ARG A 269 -24.39 11.06 6.47
C ARG A 269 -24.08 12.22 7.40
N LEU A 270 -24.04 13.42 6.84
CA LEU A 270 -23.76 14.66 7.57
C LEU A 270 -24.96 15.61 7.64
N GLN A 271 -26.10 15.22 7.04
CA GLN A 271 -27.33 16.02 7.02
C GLN A 271 -27.85 16.22 8.45
N GLY A 272 -28.41 17.41 8.70
CA GLY A 272 -28.99 17.79 9.99
C GLY A 272 -28.01 18.39 11.01
N GLY A 273 -26.72 18.04 10.94
CA GLY A 273 -25.67 18.67 11.74
C GLY A 273 -25.86 18.63 13.27
N PRO A 274 -24.98 19.28 14.05
CA PRO A 274 -25.20 19.52 15.46
C PRO A 274 -26.23 20.65 15.66
N ALA A 275 -27.03 20.56 16.72
CA ALA A 275 -27.96 21.62 17.12
C ALA A 275 -27.19 22.81 17.74
N ALA A 276 -26.57 23.62 16.88
CA ALA A 276 -25.78 24.78 17.28
C ALA A 276 -25.76 25.85 16.17
N PRO A 277 -25.47 27.12 16.51
CA PRO A 277 -25.20 28.15 15.50
C PRO A 277 -23.98 27.80 14.63
N PRO A 278 -23.99 28.12 13.31
CA PRO A 278 -22.85 27.88 12.41
C PRO A 278 -21.52 28.44 12.93
N ALA A 279 -21.53 29.62 13.54
CA ALA A 279 -20.34 30.26 14.11
C ALA A 279 -19.70 29.46 15.26
N ASP A 280 -20.50 28.71 16.03
CA ASP A 280 -20.00 27.89 17.13
C ASP A 280 -19.30 26.64 16.60
N VAL A 281 -19.84 26.04 15.54
CA VAL A 281 -19.21 24.92 14.84
C VAL A 281 -17.91 25.39 14.18
N ALA A 282 -17.89 26.57 13.56
CA ALA A 282 -16.69 27.15 12.99
C ALA A 282 -15.56 27.32 14.02
N ARG A 283 -15.87 27.91 15.19
CA ARG A 283 -14.91 28.06 16.29
C ARG A 283 -14.41 26.72 16.80
N ALA A 284 -15.30 25.73 16.92
CA ALA A 284 -14.93 24.38 17.35
C ALA A 284 -13.99 23.68 16.35
N VAL A 285 -14.28 23.81 15.04
CA VAL A 285 -13.41 23.29 13.98
C VAL A 285 -12.05 24.00 13.99
N GLU A 286 -12.01 25.32 14.13
CA GLU A 286 -10.75 26.08 14.23
C GLU A 286 -9.92 25.61 15.42
N ALA A 287 -10.54 25.47 16.60
CA ALA A 287 -9.87 24.99 17.80
C ALA A 287 -9.34 23.55 17.62
N ALA A 288 -10.12 22.67 17.00
CA ALA A 288 -9.71 21.30 16.73
C ALA A 288 -8.56 21.21 15.71
N PHE A 289 -8.54 22.08 14.69
CA PHE A 289 -7.40 22.23 13.79
C PHE A 289 -6.15 22.70 14.54
N ARG A 290 -6.30 23.74 15.36
CA ARG A 290 -5.20 24.30 16.16
C ARG A 290 -4.58 23.25 17.08
N ALA A 291 -5.41 22.47 17.78
CA ALA A 291 -4.94 21.39 18.68
C ALA A 291 -4.18 20.28 17.93
N ARG A 292 -4.50 20.03 16.65
CA ARG A 292 -3.84 19.02 15.82
C ARG A 292 -2.60 19.52 15.11
N LEU A 293 -2.41 20.85 14.98
CA LEU A 293 -1.22 21.41 14.36
C LEU A 293 0.05 20.98 15.10
N ASP A 294 0.01 20.85 16.43
CA ASP A 294 1.17 20.45 17.25
C ASP A 294 1.74 19.06 16.91
N GLU A 295 0.96 18.23 16.22
CA GLU A 295 1.42 16.92 15.74
C GLU A 295 2.37 17.02 14.53
N VAL A 296 2.23 18.09 13.74
CA VAL A 296 2.89 18.27 12.45
C VAL A 296 3.69 19.57 12.34
N ALA A 297 3.46 20.53 13.23
CA ALA A 297 4.10 21.84 13.27
C ALA A 297 4.39 22.25 14.72
N ARG A 298 5.56 22.83 14.98
CA ARG A 298 5.95 23.44 16.26
C ARG A 298 6.63 24.78 16.02
N GLU A 299 6.82 25.54 17.09
CA GLU A 299 7.46 26.87 17.03
C GLU A 299 6.84 27.74 15.94
N VAL A 300 5.50 27.78 15.94
CA VAL A 300 4.72 28.49 14.93
C VAL A 300 4.60 29.95 15.34
N GLU A 301 5.10 30.84 14.50
CA GLU A 301 5.04 32.29 14.70
C GLU A 301 3.94 32.90 13.82
N GLY A 302 3.09 33.74 14.40
CA GLY A 302 2.03 34.44 13.66
C GLY A 302 0.98 33.52 13.04
N LEU A 303 0.57 32.46 13.75
CA LEU A 303 -0.45 31.51 13.27
C LEU A 303 -1.82 32.18 13.14
N GLU A 304 -2.33 32.22 11.92
CA GLU A 304 -3.72 32.56 11.63
C GLU A 304 -4.42 31.40 10.93
N ILE A 305 -5.61 31.03 11.43
CA ILE A 305 -6.49 30.06 10.78
C ILE A 305 -7.79 30.80 10.45
N ARG A 306 -8.13 30.86 9.17
CA ARG A 306 -9.35 31.52 8.68
C ARG A 306 -10.25 30.48 8.03
N ILE A 307 -11.49 30.39 8.51
CA ILE A 307 -12.50 29.47 8.00
C ILE A 307 -13.58 30.30 7.33
N GLY A 308 -13.70 30.20 6.00
CA GLY A 308 -14.84 30.72 5.27
C GLY A 308 -16.04 29.79 5.50
N HIS A 309 -17.05 30.25 6.24
CA HIS A 309 -18.20 29.44 6.60
C HIS A 309 -19.53 30.12 6.25
N ASP A 310 -20.52 29.28 5.95
CA ASP A 310 -21.94 29.61 5.83
C ASP A 310 -22.75 28.55 6.62
N ALA A 311 -24.05 28.43 6.36
CA ALA A 311 -24.88 27.42 7.00
C ALA A 311 -24.44 25.97 6.69
N ALA A 312 -23.71 25.73 5.60
CA ALA A 312 -23.27 24.39 5.19
C ALA A 312 -22.22 23.79 6.15
N ILE A 313 -21.61 24.60 7.02
CA ILE A 313 -20.70 24.09 8.05
C ILE A 313 -21.41 23.19 9.06
N LEU A 314 -22.73 23.32 9.24
CA LEU A 314 -23.52 22.40 10.05
C LEU A 314 -23.52 20.99 9.45
N GLU A 315 -23.43 20.87 8.13
CA GLU A 315 -23.24 19.60 7.41
C GLU A 315 -21.76 19.23 7.26
N GLY A 316 -20.87 19.91 7.98
CA GLY A 316 -19.43 19.71 7.93
C GLY A 316 -18.76 20.20 6.65
N ARG A 317 -19.44 20.98 5.80
CA ARG A 317 -18.85 21.52 4.56
C ARG A 317 -18.24 22.90 4.80
N ILE A 318 -17.00 23.07 4.38
CA ILE A 318 -16.25 24.31 4.48
C ILE A 318 -15.69 24.63 3.10
N GLY A 319 -16.15 25.73 2.49
CA GLY A 319 -15.72 26.11 1.14
C GLY A 319 -14.21 26.38 1.06
N ARG A 320 -13.65 27.07 2.06
CA ARG A 320 -12.21 27.34 2.13
C ARG A 320 -11.74 27.48 3.57
N LEU A 321 -10.65 26.78 3.91
CA LEU A 321 -9.87 26.97 5.13
C LEU A 321 -8.46 27.43 4.75
N GLU A 322 -8.00 28.52 5.34
CA GLU A 322 -6.69 29.09 5.09
C GLU A 322 -5.86 29.12 6.36
N ILE A 323 -4.62 28.62 6.28
CA ILE A 323 -3.65 28.63 7.37
C ILE A 323 -2.48 29.51 6.94
N ARG A 324 -2.17 30.52 7.76
CA ARG A 324 -1.00 31.39 7.59
C ARG A 324 -0.08 31.28 8.79
N ALA A 325 1.22 31.33 8.54
CA ALA A 325 2.22 31.49 9.58
C ALA A 325 3.43 32.23 9.02
N ALA A 326 4.05 33.09 9.82
CA ALA A 326 5.30 33.75 9.47
C ALA A 326 6.46 32.74 9.43
N SER A 327 6.46 31.79 10.36
CA SER A 327 7.46 30.74 10.50
C SER A 327 6.86 29.52 11.18
N ALA A 328 7.27 28.32 10.79
CA ALA A 328 6.90 27.08 11.46
C ALA A 328 7.98 26.01 11.27
N LEU A 329 8.21 25.19 12.29
CA LEU A 329 8.99 23.96 12.18
C LEU A 329 8.05 22.79 11.87
N VAL A 330 8.15 22.20 10.69
CA VAL A 330 7.23 21.16 10.22
C VAL A 330 7.91 19.80 10.19
N GLY A 331 7.22 18.75 10.63
CA GLY A 331 7.75 17.38 10.64
C GLY A 331 6.83 16.37 11.33
N GLU A 332 7.24 15.11 11.39
CA GLU A 332 6.49 14.04 12.07
C GLU A 332 6.91 13.96 13.55
N PHE A 333 6.41 14.86 14.40
CA PHE A 333 6.90 15.01 15.79
C PHE A 333 6.64 13.80 16.70
N LYS A 334 5.70 12.91 16.32
CA LYS A 334 5.46 11.64 17.02
C LYS A 334 6.60 10.63 16.83
N ARG A 335 7.42 10.79 15.79
CA ARG A 335 8.51 9.87 15.46
C ARG A 335 9.82 10.36 16.07
N ARG A 336 10.49 9.48 16.82
CA ARG A 336 11.86 9.72 17.32
C ARG A 336 12.81 9.96 16.15
N ASP A 337 13.61 11.02 16.23
CA ASP A 337 14.57 11.46 15.22
C ASP A 337 13.94 11.80 13.85
N ALA A 338 12.71 12.30 13.83
CA ALA A 338 12.10 12.82 12.61
C ALA A 338 12.91 14.02 12.06
N ALA A 339 13.10 14.05 10.74
CA ALA A 339 13.67 15.22 10.09
C ALA A 339 12.66 16.37 10.14
N LEU A 340 13.13 17.54 10.59
CA LEU A 340 12.30 18.73 10.76
C LEU A 340 12.72 19.79 9.75
N LEU A 341 11.74 20.50 9.19
CA LEU A 341 11.94 21.52 8.19
C LEU A 341 11.39 22.85 8.68
N ARG A 342 12.25 23.86 8.79
CA ARG A 342 11.80 25.23 9.00
C ARG A 342 11.25 25.78 7.69
N VAL A 343 10.02 26.30 7.73
CA VAL A 343 9.37 26.96 6.61
C VAL A 343 8.92 28.34 7.06
N ARG A 344 9.11 29.35 6.21
CA ARG A 344 8.70 30.74 6.44
C ARG A 344 7.63 31.17 5.45
N ASP A 345 6.92 32.25 5.73
CA ASP A 345 5.90 32.84 4.86
C ASP A 345 4.85 31.83 4.36
N VAL A 346 4.35 30.99 5.27
CA VAL A 346 3.49 29.85 4.93
C VAL A 346 2.08 30.33 4.66
N ARG A 347 1.53 29.92 3.52
CA ARG A 347 0.11 30.01 3.18
C ARG A 347 -0.37 28.68 2.62
N LEU A 348 -1.22 28.00 3.38
CA LEU A 348 -1.86 26.74 2.99
C LEU A 348 -3.36 26.97 2.86
N ALA A 349 -3.95 26.51 1.76
CA ALA A 349 -5.38 26.58 1.53
C ALA A 349 -5.96 25.17 1.34
N LEU A 350 -7.07 24.89 2.02
CA LEU A 350 -7.86 23.67 1.84
C LEU A 350 -9.20 24.09 1.21
N GLU A 351 -9.55 23.49 0.08
CA GLU A 351 -10.75 23.82 -0.70
C GLU A 351 -11.78 22.70 -0.62
N ASP A 352 -13.05 23.10 -0.47
CA ASP A 352 -14.21 22.21 -0.34
C ASP A 352 -13.96 21.10 0.70
N LEU A 353 -13.55 21.51 1.89
CA LEU A 353 -13.23 20.64 3.00
C LEU A 353 -14.51 20.05 3.59
N VAL A 354 -14.46 18.75 3.90
CA VAL A 354 -15.52 18.03 4.59
C VAL A 354 -14.98 17.48 5.91
N VAL A 355 -15.58 17.91 7.01
CA VAL A 355 -15.26 17.47 8.38
C VAL A 355 -16.46 16.77 9.01
N ASN A 356 -16.25 16.02 10.08
CA ASN A 356 -17.36 15.60 10.94
C ASN A 356 -17.72 16.77 11.90
N PRO A 357 -18.89 17.41 11.73
CA PRO A 357 -19.26 18.57 12.53
C PRO A 357 -19.62 18.18 13.98
N TRP A 358 -20.09 16.94 14.21
CA TRP A 358 -20.43 16.46 15.56
C TRP A 358 -19.18 16.26 16.41
N THR A 359 -18.16 15.56 15.90
CA THR A 359 -16.93 15.31 16.70
C THR A 359 -16.13 16.58 16.96
N ALA A 360 -16.15 17.52 16.01
CA ALA A 360 -15.51 18.83 16.20
C ALA A 360 -16.17 19.58 17.37
N ARG A 361 -17.50 19.55 17.47
CA ARG A 361 -18.26 20.29 18.49
C ARG A 361 -18.35 19.58 19.84
N GLY A 362 -18.63 18.28 19.85
CA GLY A 362 -18.89 17.47 21.04
C GLY A 362 -17.62 16.94 21.71
N GLY A 363 -16.64 16.51 20.90
CA GLY A 363 -15.40 15.91 21.38
C GLY A 363 -14.14 16.75 21.19
N GLY A 364 -14.23 17.94 20.58
CA GLY A 364 -13.06 18.75 20.22
C GLY A 364 -12.12 18.06 19.22
N ARG A 365 -12.58 16.99 18.56
CA ARG A 365 -11.75 16.16 17.67
C ARG A 365 -12.04 16.49 16.22
N LEU A 366 -10.97 16.80 15.49
CA LEU A 366 -11.03 17.00 14.04
C LEU A 366 -11.00 15.66 13.30
N ASP A 367 -12.12 15.29 12.70
CA ASP A 367 -12.19 14.18 11.75
C ASP A 367 -12.32 14.72 10.34
N LEU A 368 -11.25 14.59 9.57
CA LEU A 368 -11.24 14.98 8.17
C LEU A 368 -11.87 13.86 7.34
N LEU A 369 -12.94 14.19 6.63
CA LEU A 369 -13.70 13.23 5.82
C LEU A 369 -13.41 13.38 4.31
N GLY A 370 -12.88 14.52 3.89
CA GLY A 370 -12.47 14.74 2.50
C GLY A 370 -12.12 16.20 2.24
N ALA A 371 -11.51 16.47 1.10
CA ALA A 371 -11.34 17.81 0.54
C ALA A 371 -11.20 17.68 -0.97
N ARG A 372 -11.58 18.72 -1.73
CA ARG A 372 -11.33 18.74 -3.17
C ARG A 372 -9.85 18.90 -3.47
N ARG A 373 -9.17 19.76 -2.72
CA ARG A 373 -7.77 20.12 -2.95
C ARG A 373 -7.11 20.69 -1.69
N VAL A 374 -5.84 20.38 -1.51
CA VAL A 374 -4.94 21.09 -0.58
C VAL A 374 -3.88 21.81 -1.41
N ALA A 375 -3.74 23.12 -1.23
CA ALA A 375 -2.80 23.94 -1.98
C ALA A 375 -1.80 24.61 -1.04
N LEU A 376 -0.51 24.34 -1.26
CA LEU A 376 0.57 25.15 -0.70
C LEU A 376 0.78 26.35 -1.62
N GLU A 377 0.16 27.47 -1.28
CA GLU A 377 0.12 28.68 -2.10
C GLU A 377 1.38 29.52 -1.94
N GLN A 378 1.93 29.57 -0.72
CA GLN A 378 3.13 30.34 -0.41
C GLN A 378 3.96 29.62 0.66
N ALA A 379 5.28 29.62 0.48
CA ALA A 379 6.24 29.18 1.48
C ALA A 379 7.67 29.53 1.03
N THR A 380 8.55 29.80 1.99
CA THR A 380 9.97 30.02 1.77
C THR A 380 10.76 29.02 2.60
N ILE A 381 11.66 28.28 1.95
CA ILE A 381 12.57 27.33 2.59
C ILE A 381 14.00 27.81 2.32
N GLY A 382 14.73 28.19 3.37
CA GLY A 382 16.12 28.62 3.23
C GLY A 382 17.05 27.46 2.85
N ALA A 383 18.14 27.76 2.14
CA ALA A 383 19.13 26.75 1.74
C ALA A 383 19.75 26.02 2.94
N GLY A 384 19.94 26.71 4.06
CA GLY A 384 20.43 26.12 5.32
C GLY A 384 19.41 25.13 5.91
N ASP A 385 18.15 25.55 6.00
CA ASP A 385 17.04 24.75 6.55
C ASP A 385 16.79 23.49 5.70
N LEU A 386 16.81 23.62 4.36
CA LEU A 386 16.67 22.49 3.46
C LEU A 386 17.81 21.48 3.63
N ARG A 387 19.06 21.95 3.73
CA ARG A 387 20.23 21.08 3.96
C ARG A 387 20.11 20.34 5.29
N ALA A 388 19.75 21.04 6.36
CA ALA A 388 19.55 20.44 7.68
C ALA A 388 18.46 19.37 7.67
N PHE A 389 17.31 19.65 7.06
CA PHE A 389 16.21 18.70 6.89
C PHE A 389 16.66 17.45 6.13
N LEU A 390 17.32 17.63 4.98
CA LEU A 390 17.79 16.52 4.16
C LEU A 390 18.82 15.67 4.91
N HIS A 391 19.77 16.26 5.64
CA HIS A 391 20.69 15.50 6.48
C HIS A 391 19.97 14.66 7.56
N GLY A 392 18.82 15.11 8.06
CA GLY A 392 17.97 14.34 8.97
C GLY A 392 17.33 13.09 8.34
N LEU A 393 17.15 13.05 7.02
CA LEU A 393 16.48 11.94 6.34
C LEU A 393 17.39 10.71 6.17
N LYS A 394 16.84 9.53 6.49
CA LYS A 394 17.47 8.22 6.30
C LYS A 394 17.67 7.94 4.81
N GLY A 395 18.84 8.31 4.29
CA GLY A 395 19.21 8.19 2.87
C GLY A 395 19.92 9.43 2.31
N PHE A 396 19.80 10.57 2.99
CA PHE A 396 20.39 11.85 2.59
C PHE A 396 21.46 12.33 3.59
N ARG A 397 21.72 11.58 4.67
CA ARG A 397 22.77 11.88 5.67
C ARG A 397 24.14 12.18 5.06
N ARG A 398 24.51 11.46 4.00
CA ARG A 398 25.76 11.63 3.24
C ARG A 398 25.55 12.30 1.88
N ALA A 399 24.38 12.90 1.65
CA ALA A 399 24.11 13.63 0.43
C ALA A 399 24.63 15.06 0.56
N SER A 400 25.27 15.57 -0.48
CA SER A 400 25.49 17.01 -0.64
C SER A 400 24.34 17.61 -1.44
N VAL A 401 23.93 18.82 -1.08
CA VAL A 401 22.79 19.51 -1.67
C VAL A 401 23.21 20.94 -1.96
N ALA A 402 23.06 21.36 -3.21
CA ALA A 402 23.27 22.73 -3.64
C ALA A 402 22.01 23.24 -4.34
N LEU A 403 21.54 24.43 -3.92
CA LEU A 403 20.51 25.13 -4.66
C LEU A 403 21.16 25.87 -5.83
N GLU A 404 20.67 25.60 -7.03
CA GLU A 404 21.11 26.25 -8.25
C GLU A 404 19.91 26.99 -8.86
N PRO A 405 20.11 28.03 -9.69
CA PRO A 405 19.00 28.71 -10.35
C PRO A 405 18.12 27.70 -11.11
N GLY A 406 16.85 27.59 -10.72
CA GLY A 406 15.86 26.70 -11.34
C GLY A 406 15.99 25.21 -11.03
N GLY A 407 16.84 24.78 -10.08
CA GLY A 407 16.96 23.36 -9.73
C GLY A 407 17.77 23.08 -8.46
N VAL A 408 17.66 21.87 -7.94
CA VAL A 408 18.45 21.40 -6.79
C VAL A 408 19.42 20.33 -7.26
N ALA A 409 20.71 20.56 -7.07
CA ALA A 409 21.75 19.57 -7.33
C ALA A 409 21.98 18.71 -6.09
N PHE A 410 21.92 17.39 -6.28
CA PHE A 410 22.19 16.39 -5.25
C PHE A 410 23.39 15.55 -5.67
N THR A 411 24.28 15.27 -4.71
CA THR A 411 25.27 14.19 -4.84
C THR A 411 25.07 13.21 -3.70
N PHE A 412 24.78 11.96 -4.02
CA PHE A 412 24.54 10.89 -3.05
C PHE A 412 25.77 9.99 -2.93
N ALA A 413 26.47 10.08 -1.79
CA ALA A 413 27.51 9.12 -1.46
C ALA A 413 26.88 7.82 -0.93
N GLN A 414 27.10 6.71 -1.64
CA GLN A 414 26.53 5.40 -1.30
C GLN A 414 27.57 4.28 -1.46
N PRO A 415 27.37 3.09 -0.85
CA PRO A 415 28.22 1.93 -1.13
C PRO A 415 28.17 1.58 -2.63
N GLY A 416 29.28 1.82 -3.34
CA GLY A 416 29.37 1.72 -4.80
C GLY A 416 29.59 3.09 -5.47
N PRO A 417 29.18 3.26 -6.74
CA PRO A 417 29.34 4.53 -7.44
C PRO A 417 28.39 5.61 -6.91
N ASP A 418 28.93 6.81 -6.70
CA ASP A 418 28.16 7.99 -6.31
C ASP A 418 27.14 8.36 -7.39
N VAL A 419 26.00 8.90 -6.96
CA VAL A 419 24.96 9.39 -7.87
C VAL A 419 24.91 10.91 -7.79
N ALA A 420 25.14 11.60 -8.89
CA ALA A 420 24.90 13.03 -9.01
C ALA A 420 23.68 13.28 -9.88
N VAL A 421 22.77 14.15 -9.44
CA VAL A 421 21.54 14.48 -10.18
C VAL A 421 21.14 15.92 -9.90
N ARG A 422 20.68 16.61 -10.94
CA ARG A 422 20.01 17.90 -10.82
C ARG A 422 18.51 17.67 -10.94
N ILE A 423 17.73 18.17 -9.98
CA ILE A 423 16.28 18.02 -9.96
C ILE A 423 15.62 19.37 -10.22
N ARG A 424 14.75 19.43 -11.22
CA ARG A 424 13.87 20.57 -11.47
C ARG A 424 12.46 20.23 -11.00
N VAL A 425 11.80 21.19 -10.36
CA VAL A 425 10.38 21.06 -10.01
C VAL A 425 9.56 21.69 -11.12
N THR A 426 8.66 20.91 -11.69
CA THR A 426 7.74 21.33 -12.75
C THR A 426 6.31 21.08 -12.30
N ARG A 427 5.35 21.67 -13.03
CA ARG A 427 3.93 21.44 -12.80
C ARG A 427 3.51 20.26 -13.69
N GLY A 428 3.10 19.16 -13.06
CA GLY A 428 2.46 18.03 -13.74
C GLY A 428 0.94 18.21 -13.85
N ASP A 429 0.26 17.16 -14.30
CA ASP A 429 -1.19 17.15 -14.47
C ASP A 429 -1.94 17.51 -13.18
N GLY A 430 -2.99 18.33 -13.33
CA GLY A 430 -3.85 18.72 -12.20
C GLY A 430 -3.16 19.55 -11.12
N SER A 431 -2.09 20.29 -11.47
CA SER A 431 -1.32 21.15 -10.55
C SER A 431 -0.48 20.43 -9.49
N ARG A 432 -0.22 19.13 -9.70
CA ARG A 432 0.67 18.35 -8.83
C ARG A 432 2.13 18.69 -9.13
N PRO A 433 3.01 18.81 -8.13
CA PRO A 433 4.43 18.97 -8.38
C PRO A 433 4.99 17.69 -9.03
N GLN A 434 5.77 17.86 -10.10
CA GLN A 434 6.50 16.79 -10.77
C GLN A 434 7.99 17.09 -10.70
N LEU A 435 8.77 16.11 -10.23
CA LEU A 435 10.23 16.20 -10.22
C LEU A 435 10.79 15.69 -11.55
N VAL A 436 11.59 16.51 -12.20
CA VAL A 436 12.30 16.15 -13.44
C VAL A 436 13.78 16.03 -13.12
N ALA A 437 14.33 14.84 -13.38
CA ALA A 437 15.75 14.59 -13.20
C ALA A 437 16.54 14.97 -14.46
N GLU A 438 17.54 15.81 -14.29
CA GLU A 438 18.44 16.30 -15.32
C GLU A 438 19.89 15.95 -14.93
N ARG A 439 20.76 15.78 -15.94
CA ARG A 439 22.21 15.59 -15.75
C ARG A 439 22.58 14.46 -14.77
N VAL A 440 21.87 13.33 -14.84
CA VAL A 440 22.14 12.17 -13.97
C VAL A 440 23.49 11.55 -14.32
N ARG A 441 24.34 11.39 -13.31
CA ARG A 441 25.64 10.71 -13.41
C ARG A 441 25.76 9.62 -12.34
N LEU A 442 26.36 8.49 -12.72
CA LEU A 442 26.67 7.36 -11.85
C LEU A 442 28.18 7.13 -11.90
N GLY A 443 28.89 7.33 -10.78
CA GLY A 443 30.36 7.23 -10.73
C GLY A 443 31.05 8.19 -11.70
N GLY A 444 30.46 9.39 -11.91
CA GLY A 444 30.94 10.39 -12.86
C GLY A 444 30.49 10.18 -14.33
N VAL A 445 29.96 9.00 -14.68
CA VAL A 445 29.52 8.69 -16.05
C VAL A 445 28.07 9.12 -16.26
N PRO A 446 27.74 9.85 -17.35
CA PRO A 446 26.36 10.20 -17.68
C PRO A 446 25.48 8.95 -17.88
N VAL A 447 24.31 8.94 -17.25
CA VAL A 447 23.35 7.83 -17.37
C VAL A 447 22.53 8.01 -18.65
N PRO A 448 22.41 6.99 -19.52
CA PRO A 448 21.52 7.05 -20.69
C PRO A 448 20.07 7.34 -20.30
N GLY A 449 19.35 8.12 -21.12
CA GLY A 449 17.99 8.57 -20.79
C GLY A 449 17.02 7.45 -20.39
N LEU A 450 17.10 6.29 -21.06
CA LEU A 450 16.29 5.10 -20.77
C LEU A 450 16.48 4.53 -19.35
N LEU A 451 17.59 4.86 -18.68
CA LEU A 451 17.94 4.38 -17.35
C LEU A 451 17.80 5.46 -16.27
N VAL A 452 17.55 6.72 -16.63
CA VAL A 452 17.40 7.84 -15.68
C VAL A 452 16.27 7.57 -14.69
N ASP A 453 15.09 7.19 -15.19
CA ASP A 453 13.95 6.89 -14.33
C ASP A 453 14.25 5.71 -13.40
N TRP A 454 14.99 4.70 -13.88
CA TRP A 454 15.37 3.57 -13.04
C TRP A 454 16.26 3.99 -11.86
N VAL A 455 17.23 4.88 -12.08
CA VAL A 455 18.11 5.39 -11.03
C VAL A 455 17.36 6.30 -10.05
N VAL A 456 16.52 7.21 -10.56
CA VAL A 456 15.94 8.30 -9.75
C VAL A 456 14.62 7.90 -9.07
N ARG A 457 13.88 6.91 -9.59
CA ARG A 457 12.56 6.49 -9.06
C ARG A 457 12.58 6.07 -7.59
N SER A 458 13.72 5.69 -7.05
CA SER A 458 13.85 5.38 -5.61
C SER A 458 13.80 6.62 -4.71
N TYR A 459 14.10 7.80 -5.27
CA TYR A 459 14.18 9.09 -4.59
C TYR A 459 13.02 10.02 -4.95
N ASP A 460 12.31 9.75 -6.05
CA ASP A 460 11.15 10.53 -6.50
C ASP A 460 9.87 10.23 -5.65
N PRO A 461 9.33 11.22 -4.90
CA PRO A 461 8.10 11.07 -4.14
C PRO A 461 6.84 11.24 -4.99
N SER A 462 6.93 11.71 -6.25
CA SER A 462 5.78 12.04 -7.11
C SER A 462 4.76 10.88 -7.23
N PRO A 463 5.17 9.60 -7.39
CA PRO A 463 4.22 8.48 -7.45
C PRO A 463 3.46 8.25 -6.14
N ARG A 464 4.03 8.63 -4.99
CA ARG A 464 3.34 8.54 -3.69
C ARG A 464 2.36 9.68 -3.53
N LEU A 465 2.76 10.90 -3.88
CA LEU A 465 1.88 12.08 -3.89
C LEU A 465 0.68 11.86 -4.80
N ALA A 466 0.88 11.21 -5.95
CA ALA A 466 -0.18 10.94 -6.90
C ALA A 466 -1.26 9.96 -6.38
N ARG A 467 -0.94 9.17 -5.36
CA ARG A 467 -1.84 8.17 -4.74
C ARG A 467 -2.53 8.69 -3.48
N LEU A 468 -2.27 9.94 -3.08
CA LEU A 468 -2.95 10.53 -1.93
C LEU A 468 -4.46 10.65 -2.23
N PRO A 469 -5.31 10.44 -1.21
CA PRO A 469 -6.77 10.51 -1.38
C PRO A 469 -7.24 11.93 -1.71
N ILE A 470 -6.46 12.95 -1.34
CA ILE A 470 -6.72 14.34 -1.66
C ILE A 470 -5.60 14.87 -2.57
N PRO A 471 -5.94 15.50 -3.70
CA PRO A 471 -4.96 16.18 -4.55
C PRO A 471 -4.21 17.27 -3.78
N ILE A 472 -2.89 17.18 -3.78
CA ILE A 472 -2.00 18.24 -3.29
C ILE A 472 -1.51 19.04 -4.49
N ALA A 473 -1.70 20.35 -4.43
CA ALA A 473 -1.12 21.29 -5.35
C ALA A 473 -0.08 22.16 -4.66
N VAL A 474 0.92 22.56 -5.43
CA VAL A 474 1.94 23.51 -5.00
C VAL A 474 1.91 24.69 -5.96
N GLY A 475 2.06 25.90 -5.41
CA GLY A 475 2.23 27.11 -6.20
C GLY A 475 3.45 27.04 -7.13
N ARG A 476 3.75 28.14 -7.82
CA ARG A 476 4.96 28.23 -8.65
C ARG A 476 6.18 28.07 -7.75
N VAL A 477 7.04 27.10 -8.09
CA VAL A 477 8.28 26.84 -7.37
C VAL A 477 9.42 27.59 -8.05
N GLU A 478 10.04 28.50 -7.33
CA GLU A 478 11.21 29.28 -7.73
C GLU A 478 12.38 28.85 -6.87
N ILE A 479 13.44 28.33 -7.51
CA ILE A 479 14.64 27.86 -6.83
C ILE A 479 15.76 28.83 -7.13
N ALA A 480 16.28 29.47 -6.08
CA ALA A 480 17.43 30.36 -6.12
C ALA A 480 18.54 29.82 -5.18
N PRO A 481 19.80 30.28 -5.31
CA PRO A 481 20.91 29.77 -4.49
C PRO A 481 20.69 29.88 -2.98
N ASP A 482 19.91 30.87 -2.54
CA ASP A 482 19.65 31.18 -1.14
C ASP A 482 18.41 30.47 -0.58
N ALA A 483 17.40 30.19 -1.41
CA ALA A 483 16.13 29.64 -0.97
C ALA A 483 15.30 28.98 -2.08
N VAL A 484 14.40 28.08 -1.66
CA VAL A 484 13.27 27.60 -2.45
C VAL A 484 12.04 28.42 -2.05
N ARG A 485 11.42 29.09 -3.00
CA ARG A 485 10.23 29.92 -2.80
C ARG A 485 9.05 29.31 -3.55
N ILE A 486 7.93 29.21 -2.87
CA ILE A 486 6.64 28.84 -3.44
C ILE A 486 5.82 30.12 -3.48
N ARG A 487 5.34 30.47 -4.66
CA ARG A 487 4.53 31.67 -4.91
C ARG A 487 3.15 31.26 -5.41
N PRO A 488 2.11 32.08 -5.18
CA PRO A 488 0.81 31.87 -5.79
C PRO A 488 0.97 31.73 -7.30
N ALA A 489 0.29 30.74 -7.88
CA ALA A 489 0.17 30.69 -9.34
C ALA A 489 -0.72 31.86 -9.79
N PRO A 490 -0.39 32.56 -10.89
CA PRO A 490 -1.24 33.61 -11.44
C PRO A 490 -2.62 33.08 -11.84
#